data_AF-A0A6J6IVB8-F1
#
_entry.id   AF-A0A6J6IVB8-F1
#
_cell.length_a   1.000
_cell.length_b   1.000
_cell.length_c   1.000
_cell.angle_alpha   90.00
_cell.angle_beta   90.00
_cell.angle_gamma   90.00
#
_symmetry.space_group_name_H-M   'P 1'
#
loop_
_entity.id
_entity.type
_entity.pdbx_description
1 polymer ?
#
loop_
_entity_poly.entity_id
_entity_poly.type
_entity_poly.pdbx_seq_one_letter_code
_entity_poly.pdbx_strand_id
1 'polypeptide(L)'
;MLTAIILSTSTTAREILRGLERLRLPALMVQIASFMLRYVNVVNDEMERMKVARDSRGFEATGLKHWRVLATAAGALFIRSYERGERVHLSMLSRGYEGVLPHDEVEKSKASDWLMVLIYPLVALVILLITTLIGN
;
A
#
# COMPACT_ATOMS: atom_id res chain seq x y z
N MET A 1 -6.94 18.10 -3.58
CA MET A 1 -5.99 17.98 -2.45
C MET A 1 -6.67 17.45 -1.18
N LEU A 2 -7.73 18.09 -0.67
CA LEU A 2 -8.43 17.63 0.54
C LEU A 2 -8.93 16.17 0.45
N THR A 3 -9.52 15.80 -0.69
CA THR A 3 -10.00 14.44 -0.97
C THR A 3 -8.91 13.38 -0.91
N ALA A 4 -7.72 13.70 -1.44
CA ALA A 4 -6.58 12.77 -1.45
C ALA A 4 -6.02 12.55 -0.03
N ILE A 5 -5.97 13.61 0.79
CA ILE A 5 -5.53 13.53 2.19
C ILE A 5 -6.53 12.68 2.99
N ILE A 6 -7.83 12.97 2.88
CA ILE A 6 -8.88 12.22 3.59
C ILE A 6 -8.82 10.74 3.22
N LEU A 7 -8.67 10.41 1.93
CA LEU A 7 -8.56 9.04 1.47
C LEU A 7 -7.31 8.34 2.02
N SER A 8 -6.16 9.02 1.99
CA SER A 8 -4.89 8.46 2.46
C SER A 8 -4.84 8.26 3.98
N THR A 9 -5.62 9.03 4.76
CA THR A 9 -5.65 8.90 6.22
C THR A 9 -6.74 7.97 6.72
N SER A 10 -7.86 7.84 5.99
CA SER A 10 -8.97 6.99 6.38
C SER A 10 -8.87 5.55 5.89
N THR A 11 -8.15 5.32 4.79
CA THR A 11 -8.11 4.03 4.09
C THR A 11 -6.69 3.48 4.04
N THR A 12 -6.53 2.19 4.34
CA THR A 12 -5.22 1.54 4.27
C THR A 12 -4.76 1.38 2.82
N ALA A 13 -3.44 1.35 2.60
CA ALA A 13 -2.89 1.13 1.26
C ALA A 13 -3.38 -0.19 0.62
N ARG A 14 -3.63 -1.23 1.42
CA ARG A 14 -4.17 -2.52 0.96
C ARG A 14 -5.61 -2.38 0.46
N GLU A 15 -6.45 -1.61 1.16
CA GLU A 15 -7.82 -1.33 0.72
C GLU A 15 -7.86 -0.46 -0.54
N ILE A 16 -6.95 0.49 -0.68
CA ILE A 16 -6.79 1.26 -1.92
C ILE A 16 -6.47 0.33 -3.09
N LEU A 17 -5.53 -0.62 -2.93
CA LEU A 17 -5.22 -1.60 -3.99
C LEU A 17 -6.41 -2.50 -4.34
N ARG A 18 -7.19 -2.94 -3.34
CA ARG A 18 -8.45 -3.68 -3.58
C ARG A 18 -9.47 -2.84 -4.34
N GLY A 19 -9.57 -1.54 -4.04
CA GLY A 19 -10.40 -0.60 -4.80
C GLY A 19 -9.94 -0.49 -6.26
N LEU A 20 -8.63 -0.40 -6.48
CA LEU A 20 -8.02 -0.38 -7.81
C LEU A 20 -8.29 -1.66 -8.62
N GLU A 21 -8.28 -2.82 -7.97
CA GLU A 21 -8.69 -4.09 -8.60
C GLU A 21 -10.16 -4.07 -9.03
N ARG A 22 -11.07 -3.56 -8.18
CA ARG A 22 -12.49 -3.39 -8.52
C ARG A 22 -12.73 -2.40 -9.66
N LEU A 23 -11.84 -1.41 -9.81
CA LEU A 23 -11.83 -0.46 -10.92
C LEU A 23 -11.25 -1.05 -12.22
N ARG A 24 -11.03 -2.37 -12.26
CA ARG A 24 -10.54 -3.13 -13.44
C ARG A 24 -9.14 -2.72 -13.91
N LEU A 25 -8.26 -2.32 -13.01
CA LEU A 25 -6.83 -2.23 -13.35
C LEU A 25 -6.28 -3.63 -13.71
N PRO A 26 -5.32 -3.73 -14.65
CA PRO A 26 -4.72 -5.00 -15.01
C PRO A 26 -4.16 -5.74 -13.78
N ALA A 27 -4.45 -7.03 -13.66
CA ALA A 27 -4.04 -7.86 -12.52
C ALA A 27 -2.54 -7.77 -12.23
N LEU A 28 -1.71 -7.68 -13.28
CA LEU A 28 -0.26 -7.51 -13.17
C LEU A 28 0.13 -6.23 -12.41
N MET A 29 -0.54 -5.10 -12.65
CA MET A 29 -0.24 -3.83 -11.97
C MET A 29 -0.61 -3.92 -10.48
N VAL A 30 -1.79 -4.47 -10.16
CA VAL A 30 -2.25 -4.67 -8.78
C VAL A 30 -1.30 -5.61 -8.04
N GLN A 31 -0.83 -6.65 -8.71
CA GLN A 31 0.13 -7.61 -8.18
C GLN A 31 1.49 -6.98 -7.87
N ILE A 32 2.07 -6.22 -8.80
CA ILE A 32 3.34 -5.51 -8.58
C ILE A 32 3.21 -4.57 -7.38
N ALA A 33 2.11 -3.80 -7.31
CA ALA A 33 1.86 -2.90 -6.19
C ALA A 33 1.66 -3.65 -4.86
N SER A 34 0.99 -4.80 -4.87
CA SER A 34 0.81 -5.65 -3.69
C SER A 34 2.15 -6.21 -3.19
N PHE A 35 3.02 -6.62 -4.12
CA PHE A 35 4.40 -7.00 -3.79
C PHE A 35 5.17 -5.83 -3.19
N MET A 36 5.06 -4.63 -3.76
CA MET A 36 5.69 -3.44 -3.20
C MET A 36 5.21 -3.19 -1.76
N LEU A 37 3.91 -3.24 -1.47
CA LEU A 37 3.41 -3.07 -0.10
C LEU A 37 3.93 -4.15 0.87
N ARG A 38 4.10 -5.40 0.41
CA ARG A 38 4.64 -6.49 1.24
C ARG A 38 6.14 -6.34 1.50
N TYR A 39 6.90 -5.84 0.52
CA TYR A 39 8.37 -5.83 0.56
C TYR A 39 8.99 -4.44 0.81
N VAL A 40 8.22 -3.35 0.83
CA VAL A 40 8.76 -2.00 1.07
C VAL A 40 9.49 -1.90 2.40
N ASN A 41 8.93 -2.46 3.48
CA ASN A 41 9.57 -2.44 4.79
C ASN A 41 10.86 -3.26 4.79
N VAL A 42 10.85 -4.41 4.11
CA VAL A 42 12.06 -5.25 3.97
C VAL A 42 13.19 -4.50 3.26
N VAL A 43 12.86 -3.79 2.18
CA VAL A 43 13.84 -2.99 1.42
C VAL A 43 14.33 -1.81 2.26
N ASN A 44 13.45 -1.16 3.01
CA ASN A 44 13.81 -0.09 3.93
C ASN A 44 14.76 -0.57 5.03
N ASP A 45 14.46 -1.70 5.66
CA ASP A 45 15.32 -2.28 6.71
C ASP A 45 16.71 -2.62 6.15
N GLU A 46 16.78 -3.11 4.90
CA GLU A 46 18.05 -3.41 4.23
C GLU A 46 18.83 -2.13 3.92
N MET A 47 18.15 -1.11 3.40
CA MET A 47 18.72 0.21 3.16
C MET A 47 19.25 0.83 4.45
N GLU A 48 18.52 0.71 5.55
CA GLU A 48 18.93 1.19 6.87
C GLU A 48 20.15 0.44 7.40
N ARG A 49 20.17 -0.90 7.32
CA ARG A 49 21.35 -1.70 7.67
C ARG A 49 22.59 -1.28 6.89
N MET A 50 22.44 -1.05 5.58
CA MET A 50 23.52 -0.59 4.72
C MET A 50 23.99 0.83 5.08
N LYS A 51 23.06 1.71 5.46
CA LYS A 51 23.37 3.06 5.95
C LYS A 51 24.17 2.99 7.25
N VAL A 52 23.68 2.27 8.26
CA VAL A 52 24.36 2.10 9.55
C VAL A 52 25.77 1.55 9.37
N ALA A 53 25.95 0.50 8.55
CA ALA A 53 27.26 -0.08 8.28
C ALA A 53 28.23 0.89 7.59
N ARG A 54 27.71 1.83 6.80
CA ARG A 54 28.50 2.87 6.14
C ARG A 54 28.88 3.97 7.13
N ASP A 55 27.93 4.42 7.94
CA ASP A 55 28.14 5.46 8.96
C ASP A 55 29.18 4.97 10.01
N SER A 56 29.13 3.69 10.40
CA SER A 56 30.14 3.06 11.28
C SER A 56 31.56 3.02 10.69
N ARG A 57 31.72 3.12 9.37
CA ARG A 57 33.04 3.20 8.71
C ARG A 57 33.55 4.65 8.60
N GLY A 58 32.92 5.60 9.27
CA GLY A 58 33.30 7.01 9.26
C GLY A 58 32.85 7.76 8.00
N PHE A 59 31.82 7.28 7.32
CA PHE A 59 31.27 7.99 6.17
C PHE A 59 30.28 9.08 6.61
N GLU A 60 30.59 10.32 6.27
CA GLU A 60 29.66 11.43 6.34
C GLU A 60 29.32 11.90 4.92
N ALA A 61 28.05 12.19 4.64
CA ALA A 61 27.60 12.62 3.31
C ALA A 61 27.69 14.14 3.17
N THR A 62 28.85 14.65 2.78
CA THR A 62 29.12 16.10 2.79
C THR A 62 29.08 16.76 1.40
N GLY A 63 28.60 16.06 0.35
CA GLY A 63 28.44 16.66 -0.99
C GLY A 63 28.44 15.70 -2.20
N LEU A 64 28.65 16.26 -3.40
CA LEU A 64 28.61 15.54 -4.69
C LEU A 64 29.61 14.38 -4.81
N LYS A 65 30.76 14.46 -4.13
CA LYS A 65 31.78 13.39 -4.10
C LYS A 65 31.25 12.07 -3.53
N HIS A 66 30.19 12.12 -2.73
CA HIS A 66 29.58 10.97 -2.06
C HIS A 66 28.55 10.24 -2.92
N TRP A 67 28.17 10.79 -4.08
CA TRP A 67 27.22 10.16 -5.01
C TRP A 67 27.69 8.81 -5.50
N ARG A 68 29.00 8.62 -5.69
CA ARG A 68 29.56 7.32 -6.09
C ARG A 68 29.28 6.25 -5.03
N VAL A 69 29.40 6.60 -3.75
CA VAL A 69 29.13 5.69 -2.64
C VAL A 69 27.62 5.41 -2.52
N LEU A 70 26.78 6.43 -2.67
CA LEU A 70 25.32 6.26 -2.71
C LEU A 70 24.89 5.37 -3.88
N ALA A 71 25.46 5.56 -5.06
CA ALA A 71 25.21 4.74 -6.24
C ALA A 71 25.63 3.27 -6.01
N THR A 72 26.78 3.02 -5.37
CA THR A 72 27.18 1.65 -5.01
C THR A 72 26.21 1.02 -4.01
N ALA A 73 25.70 1.78 -3.04
CA ALA A 73 24.69 1.29 -2.11
C ALA A 73 23.37 1.00 -2.81
N ALA A 74 22.91 1.87 -3.72
CA ALA A 74 21.71 1.65 -4.51
C ALA A 74 21.86 0.41 -5.41
N GLY A 75 23.01 0.23 -6.06
CA GLY A 75 23.30 -0.96 -6.88
C GLY A 75 23.30 -2.25 -6.06
N ALA A 76 23.94 -2.25 -4.88
CA ALA A 76 23.92 -3.41 -3.99
C ALA A 76 22.51 -3.72 -3.47
N LEU A 77 21.71 -2.70 -3.13
CA LEU A 77 20.32 -2.86 -2.72
C LEU A 77 19.46 -3.42 -3.87
N PHE A 78 19.68 -2.96 -5.10
CA PHE A 78 19.00 -3.46 -6.30
C PHE A 78 19.29 -4.95 -6.52
N ILE A 79 20.56 -5.37 -6.50
CA ILE A 79 20.96 -6.77 -6.67
C ILE A 79 20.31 -7.64 -5.57
N ARG A 80 20.42 -7.24 -4.30
CA ARG A 80 19.83 -7.98 -3.16
C ARG A 80 18.31 -8.10 -3.28
N SER A 81 17.64 -7.03 -3.72
CA SER A 81 16.19 -7.02 -3.91
C SER A 81 15.76 -7.89 -5.09
N TYR A 82 16.52 -7.86 -6.19
CA TYR A 82 16.30 -8.70 -7.36
C TYR A 82 16.44 -10.19 -7.03
N GLU A 83 17.57 -10.58 -6.42
CA GLU A 83 17.81 -11.97 -6.00
C GLU A 83 16.74 -12.46 -5.01
N ARG A 84 16.27 -11.58 -4.12
CA ARG A 84 15.19 -11.91 -3.20
C ARG A 84 13.86 -12.10 -3.95
N GLY A 85 13.56 -11.22 -4.92
CA GLY A 85 12.40 -11.33 -5.79
C GLY A 85 12.39 -12.66 -6.54
N GLU A 86 13.53 -13.05 -7.11
CA GLU A 86 13.69 -14.32 -7.81
C GLU A 86 13.46 -15.52 -6.89
N ARG A 87 14.07 -15.51 -5.69
CA ARG A 87 13.82 -16.59 -4.70
C ARG A 87 12.35 -16.71 -4.32
N VAL A 88 11.65 -15.57 -4.17
CA VAL A 88 10.22 -15.56 -3.86
C VAL A 88 9.41 -16.09 -5.04
N HIS A 89 9.73 -15.65 -6.26
CA HIS A 89 9.04 -16.10 -7.47
C HIS A 89 9.20 -17.62 -7.68
N LEU A 90 10.41 -18.15 -7.54
CA LEU A 90 10.68 -19.58 -7.59
C LEU A 90 9.91 -20.34 -6.51
N SER A 91 9.84 -19.79 -5.28
CA SER A 91 9.05 -20.38 -4.19
C SER A 91 7.55 -20.39 -4.49
N MET A 92 7.06 -19.38 -5.20
CA MET A 92 5.66 -19.30 -5.64
C MET A 92 5.36 -20.33 -6.72
N LEU A 93 6.24 -20.48 -7.72
CA LEU A 93 6.11 -21.51 -8.74
C LEU A 93 6.04 -22.92 -8.12
N SER A 94 6.88 -23.22 -7.14
CA SER A 94 6.83 -24.49 -6.39
C SER A 94 5.54 -24.72 -5.61
N ARG A 95 4.76 -23.67 -5.33
CA ARG A 95 3.46 -23.73 -4.64
C ARG A 95 2.26 -23.71 -5.60
N GLY A 96 2.49 -23.82 -6.91
CA GLY A 96 1.43 -23.81 -7.92
C GLY A 96 0.93 -22.41 -8.30
N TYR A 97 1.83 -21.44 -8.35
CA TYR A 97 1.47 -20.08 -8.77
C TYR A 97 1.10 -20.01 -10.26
N GLU A 98 -0.16 -19.67 -10.55
CA GLU A 98 -0.72 -19.57 -11.92
C GLU A 98 -0.82 -18.12 -12.44
N GLY A 99 -0.07 -17.18 -11.85
CA GLY A 99 -0.15 -15.76 -12.23
C GLY A 99 -1.10 -14.91 -11.37
N VAL A 100 -1.76 -15.52 -10.38
CA VAL A 100 -2.67 -14.84 -9.46
C VAL A 100 -2.18 -15.02 -8.02
N LEU A 101 -2.08 -13.91 -7.29
CA LEU A 101 -1.79 -13.95 -5.85
C LEU A 101 -3.05 -14.35 -5.08
N PRO A 102 -2.95 -15.17 -4.03
CA PRO A 102 -4.08 -15.41 -3.13
C PRO A 102 -4.56 -14.08 -2.54
N HIS A 103 -5.86 -13.81 -2.67
CA HIS A 103 -6.49 -12.64 -2.07
C HIS A 103 -6.49 -12.80 -0.54
N ASP A 104 -5.98 -11.78 0.17
CA ASP A 104 -6.20 -11.71 1.62
C ASP A 104 -7.71 -11.64 1.88
N GLU A 105 -8.21 -12.43 2.84
CA GLU A 105 -9.63 -12.51 3.16
C GLU A 105 -10.26 -11.12 3.33
N VAL A 106 -11.48 -10.99 2.83
CA VAL A 106 -12.26 -9.75 2.93
C VAL A 106 -12.47 -9.46 4.41
N GLU A 107 -12.08 -8.26 4.86
CA GLU A 107 -12.46 -7.82 6.20
C GLU A 107 -13.97 -7.86 6.28
N LYS A 108 -14.50 -8.72 7.15
CA LYS A 108 -15.94 -8.85 7.36
C LYS A 108 -16.46 -7.49 7.81
N SER A 109 -17.37 -6.91 7.03
CA SER A 109 -17.97 -5.60 7.33
C SER A 109 -18.47 -5.60 8.76
N LYS A 110 -17.98 -4.65 9.55
CA LYS A 110 -18.32 -4.55 10.98
C LYS A 110 -19.77 -4.10 11.08
N ALA A 111 -20.49 -4.59 12.09
CA ALA A 111 -21.87 -4.16 12.35
C ALA A 111 -22.01 -2.63 12.53
N SER A 112 -20.91 -1.94 12.87
CA SER A 112 -20.83 -0.47 12.90
C SER A 112 -21.02 0.19 11.53
N ASP A 113 -20.56 -0.44 10.45
CA ASP A 113 -20.73 0.09 9.09
C ASP A 113 -22.21 0.12 8.70
N TRP A 114 -22.95 -0.94 9.08
CA TRP A 114 -24.39 -1.02 8.86
C TRP A 114 -25.17 0.07 9.59
N LEU A 115 -24.76 0.38 10.83
CA LEU A 115 -25.39 1.43 11.63
C LEU A 115 -25.11 2.82 11.03
N MET A 116 -23.92 3.02 10.48
CA MET A 116 -23.56 4.23 9.73
C MET A 116 -24.35 4.35 8.42
N VAL A 117 -24.54 3.25 7.68
CA VAL A 117 -25.37 3.24 6.46
C VAL A 117 -26.83 3.57 6.77
N LEU A 118 -27.36 3.12 7.93
CA LEU A 118 -28.75 3.36 8.34
C LEU A 118 -29.02 4.81 8.74
N ILE A 119 -28.01 5.56 9.18
CA ILE A 119 -28.20 6.94 9.66
C ILE A 119 -28.47 7.94 8.52
N TYR A 120 -27.88 7.73 7.34
CA TYR A 120 -28.08 8.58 6.17
C TYR A 120 -29.54 8.64 5.67
N PRO A 121 -30.25 7.50 5.46
CA PRO A 121 -31.65 7.54 5.06
C PRO A 121 -32.56 8.08 6.16
N LEU A 122 -32.23 7.84 7.44
CA LEU A 122 -33.00 8.38 8.57
C LEU A 122 -32.95 9.92 8.59
N VAL A 123 -31.76 10.50 8.45
CA VAL A 123 -31.59 11.96 8.40
C VAL A 123 -32.28 12.55 7.17
N ALA A 124 -32.16 11.90 6.01
CA ALA A 124 -32.86 12.33 4.80
C ALA A 124 -34.39 12.31 4.97
N LEU A 125 -34.94 11.28 5.62
CA LEU A 125 -36.37 11.18 5.94
C LEU A 125 -36.83 12.30 6.88
N VAL A 126 -36.06 12.61 7.91
CA VAL A 126 -36.38 13.70 8.85
C VAL A 126 -36.38 15.06 8.15
N ILE A 127 -35.39 15.32 7.29
CA ILE A 127 -35.35 16.56 6.49
C ILE A 127 -36.57 16.65 5.57
N LEU A 128 -36.91 15.56 4.87
CA LEU A 128 -38.08 15.49 4.00
C LEU A 128 -39.35 15.83 4.79
N LEU A 129 -39.57 15.18 5.93
CA LEU A 129 -40.74 15.42 6.78
C LEU A 129 -40.84 16.88 7.24
N ILE A 130 -39.73 17.48 7.67
CA ILE A 130 -39.69 18.90 8.07
C ILE A 130 -40.03 19.81 6.88
N THR A 131 -39.48 19.55 5.69
CA THR A 131 -39.78 20.35 4.49
C THR A 131 -41.24 20.25 4.07
N THR A 132 -41.85 19.05 4.17
CA THR A 132 -43.28 18.86 3.85
C THR A 132 -44.21 19.49 4.88
N LEU A 133 -43.78 19.64 6.13
CA LEU A 133 -44.56 20.27 7.20
C LEU A 133 -44.50 21.81 7.19
N ILE A 134 -43.45 22.39 6.60
CA ILE A 134 -43.26 23.84 6.46
C ILE A 134 -43.84 24.34 5.11
N GLY A 135 -43.88 23.48 4.10
CA GLY A 135 -44.40 23.79 2.76
C GLY A 135 -45.92 23.62 2.60
N ASN A 136 -46.65 23.26 3.66
CA ASN A 136 -48.11 23.08 3.70
C ASN A 136 -48.69 23.93 4.84
#